data_AF-A0A7V3W2K0-F1
#
_entry.id   AF-A0A7V3W2K0-F1
#
_cell.length_a   1.000
_cell.length_b   1.000
_cell.length_c   1.000
_cell.angle_alpha   90.00
_cell.angle_beta   90.00
_cell.angle_gamma   90.00
#
_symmetry.space_group_name_H-M   'P 1'
#
loop_
_entity.id
_entity.type
_entity.pdbx_description
1 polymer ?
#
loop_
_entity_poly.entity_id
_entity_poly.type
_entity_poly.pdbx_seq_one_letter_code
_entity_poly.pdbx_strand_id
1 'polypeptide(L)'
;MRRSTFFLLCIFVLADFISCKKTEQQEKGKGLVIAVIPKGSTSEFWKTVHAGANKAAAELGVQVLWKGPLKEDDREAQVKVVEDFISRGVSGVVLAPLDDTALRASVHDAVSSGIPVVIIDSGLKSDDFISFVATDNYKGGRIAGEKLAHLINGKGKVVMLRYEEGSASTSEREQGFMDALKKSSQIEIVSSNQYGGVTSEIAYQASENLLARFNESDNSLTIQGL
;
A
#
# COMPACT_ATOMS: atom_id res chain seq x y z
N MET A 1 -56.97 -71.19 -19.89
CA MET A 1 -56.13 -72.37 -19.56
C MET A 1 -54.77 -71.89 -19.04
N ARG A 2 -54.45 -72.23 -17.77
CA ARG A 2 -53.11 -72.32 -17.11
C ARG A 2 -52.19 -71.07 -17.16
N ARG A 3 -51.48 -70.63 -16.13
CA ARG A 3 -51.11 -71.08 -14.77
C ARG A 3 -50.37 -69.88 -14.13
N SER A 4 -50.70 -69.47 -12.88
CA SER A 4 -49.84 -69.60 -11.67
C SER A 4 -48.60 -68.68 -11.59
N THR A 5 -48.09 -68.14 -10.48
CA THR A 5 -48.43 -67.97 -9.05
C THR A 5 -47.19 -67.25 -8.42
N PHE A 6 -47.39 -66.35 -7.44
CA PHE A 6 -46.44 -65.93 -6.34
C PHE A 6 -45.17 -65.06 -6.58
N PHE A 7 -45.07 -63.92 -5.87
CA PHE A 7 -44.23 -63.64 -4.66
C PHE A 7 -44.30 -62.12 -4.34
N LEU A 8 -44.98 -61.67 -3.27
CA LEU A 8 -44.51 -61.38 -1.89
C LEU A 8 -43.64 -60.09 -1.71
N LEU A 9 -44.23 -59.16 -0.93
CA LEU A 9 -43.63 -58.39 0.19
C LEU A 9 -42.78 -57.12 -0.05
N CYS A 10 -43.25 -55.99 0.53
CA CYS A 10 -42.56 -55.00 1.40
C CYS A 10 -43.21 -53.60 1.21
N ILE A 11 -44.13 -53.13 2.07
CA ILE A 11 -43.95 -52.51 3.41
C ILE A 11 -43.27 -51.12 3.36
N PHE A 12 -44.10 -50.10 3.69
CA PHE A 12 -43.82 -48.81 4.35
C PHE A 12 -43.14 -47.67 3.55
N VAL A 13 -43.88 -46.59 3.25
CA VAL A 13 -44.00 -45.31 4.01
C VAL A 13 -42.77 -44.41 3.81
N LEU A 14 -42.96 -43.26 3.15
CA LEU A 14 -42.67 -41.90 3.65
C LEU A 14 -42.73 -40.88 2.50
N ALA A 15 -43.64 -39.92 2.64
CA ALA A 15 -43.56 -38.63 1.98
C ALA A 15 -42.45 -37.83 2.66
N ASP A 16 -41.40 -37.46 1.93
CA ASP A 16 -40.27 -36.61 2.36
C ASP A 16 -39.20 -36.72 1.24
N PHE A 17 -38.62 -35.72 0.59
CA PHE A 17 -38.37 -34.34 0.94
C PHE A 17 -38.32 -33.50 -0.35
N ILE A 18 -39.07 -32.40 -0.34
CA ILE A 18 -38.66 -31.17 -1.02
C ILE A 18 -37.40 -30.71 -0.29
N SER A 19 -36.23 -31.10 -0.77
CA SER A 19 -34.95 -30.56 -0.30
C SER A 19 -33.96 -30.55 -1.45
N CYS A 20 -34.30 -29.81 -2.51
CA CYS A 20 -33.26 -29.23 -3.34
C CYS A 20 -32.69 -28.08 -2.52
N LYS A 21 -31.69 -28.42 -1.70
CA LYS A 21 -30.80 -27.52 -0.97
C LYS A 21 -30.68 -26.20 -1.73
N LYS A 22 -31.18 -25.11 -1.13
CA LYS A 22 -30.59 -23.79 -1.33
C LYS A 22 -29.10 -23.99 -1.13
N THR A 23 -28.36 -23.94 -2.23
CA THR A 23 -26.91 -23.83 -2.22
C THR A 23 -26.59 -22.75 -1.18
N GLU A 24 -25.85 -23.13 -0.14
CA GLU A 24 -25.19 -22.18 0.75
C GLU A 24 -24.31 -21.30 -0.13
N GLN A 25 -24.88 -20.19 -0.61
CA GLN A 25 -24.11 -18.99 -0.82
C GLN A 25 -23.66 -18.58 0.58
N GLN A 26 -22.55 -19.17 0.99
CA GLN A 26 -21.74 -18.74 2.12
C GLN A 26 -21.72 -17.21 2.12
N GLU A 27 -22.31 -16.61 3.16
CA GLU A 27 -22.35 -15.16 3.36
C GLU A 27 -20.90 -14.65 3.48
N LYS A 28 -20.24 -14.38 2.34
CA LYS A 28 -18.89 -13.82 2.34
C LYS A 28 -18.94 -12.51 3.12
N GLY A 29 -18.14 -12.44 4.18
CA GLY A 29 -17.76 -11.20 4.87
C GLY A 29 -18.76 -10.54 5.81
N LYS A 30 -20.03 -10.97 5.88
CA LYS A 30 -21.02 -10.30 6.75
C LYS A 30 -20.57 -10.30 8.21
N GLY A 31 -20.44 -9.10 8.78
CA GLY A 31 -20.02 -8.87 10.16
C GLY A 31 -18.53 -8.63 10.37
N LEU A 32 -17.68 -8.76 9.34
CA LEU A 32 -16.26 -8.40 9.44
C LEU A 32 -16.08 -6.89 9.34
N VAL A 33 -15.23 -6.37 10.22
CA VAL A 33 -14.87 -4.95 10.27
C VAL A 33 -13.38 -4.85 10.00
N ILE A 34 -13.00 -4.24 8.87
CA ILE A 34 -11.61 -4.08 8.43
C ILE A 34 -11.20 -2.62 8.62
N ALA A 35 -10.17 -2.39 9.43
CA ALA A 35 -9.55 -1.08 9.53
C ALA A 35 -8.59 -0.88 8.35
N VAL A 36 -8.71 0.25 7.65
CA VAL A 36 -7.78 0.66 6.60
C VAL A 36 -7.11 1.96 7.03
N ILE A 37 -5.79 1.89 7.21
CA ILE A 37 -4.95 2.91 7.84
C ILE A 37 -3.95 3.43 6.80
N PRO A 38 -4.27 4.51 6.06
CA PRO A 38 -3.36 5.10 5.08
C PRO A 38 -2.22 5.86 5.76
N LYS A 39 -1.20 6.26 4.97
CA LYS A 39 -0.14 7.19 5.42
C LYS A 39 -0.68 8.58 5.74
N GLY A 40 -1.74 9.01 5.05
CA GLY A 40 -2.38 10.30 5.24
C GLY A 40 -3.79 10.29 4.68
N SER A 41 -4.56 11.35 4.95
CA SER A 41 -5.98 11.43 4.56
C SER A 41 -6.29 12.55 3.57
N THR A 42 -5.29 13.34 3.19
CA THR A 42 -5.49 14.58 2.41
C THR A 42 -5.09 14.46 0.94
N SER A 43 -4.14 13.58 0.58
CA SER A 43 -3.63 13.46 -0.79
C SER A 43 -4.59 12.73 -1.74
N GLU A 44 -4.56 13.09 -3.02
CA GLU A 44 -5.38 12.45 -4.08
C GLU A 44 -5.07 10.95 -4.24
N PHE A 45 -3.83 10.55 -3.96
CA PHE A 45 -3.44 9.14 -3.94
C PHE A 45 -4.26 8.34 -2.92
N TRP A 46 -4.35 8.83 -1.69
CA TRP A 46 -5.11 8.14 -0.63
C TRP A 46 -6.62 8.16 -0.87
N LYS A 47 -7.17 9.19 -1.52
CA LYS A 47 -8.58 9.19 -1.97
C LYS A 47 -8.85 8.07 -2.96
N THR A 48 -7.92 7.81 -3.88
CA THR A 48 -8.04 6.72 -4.86
C THR A 48 -7.95 5.35 -4.19
N VAL A 49 -7.02 5.18 -3.24
CA VAL A 49 -6.92 3.95 -2.43
C VAL A 49 -8.20 3.73 -1.63
N HIS A 50 -8.76 4.77 -1.02
CA HIS A 50 -10.02 4.70 -0.28
C HIS A 50 -11.19 4.27 -1.18
N ALA A 51 -11.29 4.81 -2.40
CA ALA A 51 -12.29 4.38 -3.36
C ALA A 51 -12.16 2.88 -3.70
N GLY A 52 -10.93 2.39 -3.87
CA GLY A 52 -10.65 0.96 -4.06
C GLY A 52 -11.06 0.10 -2.87
N ALA A 53 -10.74 0.53 -1.65
CA ALA A 53 -11.14 -0.15 -0.41
C ALA A 53 -12.67 -0.22 -0.27
N ASN A 54 -13.39 0.86 -0.56
CA ASN A 54 -14.86 0.89 -0.51
C ASN A 54 -15.50 0.01 -1.58
N LYS A 55 -14.92 -0.04 -2.78
CA LYS A 55 -15.38 -0.97 -3.82
C LYS A 55 -15.23 -2.42 -3.36
N ALA A 56 -14.06 -2.79 -2.84
CA ALA A 56 -13.83 -4.13 -2.29
C ALA A 56 -14.76 -4.45 -1.12
N ALA A 57 -15.03 -3.47 -0.25
CA ALA A 57 -15.98 -3.61 0.86
C ALA A 57 -17.38 -4.00 0.37
N ALA A 58 -17.88 -3.31 -0.67
CA ALA A 58 -19.17 -3.59 -1.27
C ALA A 58 -19.22 -4.97 -1.97
N GLU A 59 -18.16 -5.35 -2.69
CA GLU A 59 -18.06 -6.65 -3.37
C GLU A 59 -18.00 -7.82 -2.38
N LEU A 60 -17.39 -7.62 -1.21
CA LEU A 60 -17.16 -8.67 -0.21
C LEU A 60 -18.14 -8.64 0.96
N GLY A 61 -19.04 -7.66 1.04
CA GLY A 61 -20.01 -7.53 2.13
C GLY A 61 -19.39 -7.25 3.51
N VAL A 62 -18.21 -6.62 3.55
CA VAL A 62 -17.50 -6.26 4.80
C VAL A 62 -17.67 -4.77 5.12
N GLN A 63 -17.49 -4.39 6.38
CA GLN A 63 -17.40 -3.00 6.78
C GLN A 63 -15.93 -2.53 6.72
N VAL A 64 -15.67 -1.41 6.03
CA VAL A 64 -14.37 -0.74 6.07
C VAL A 64 -14.43 0.48 6.99
N LEU A 65 -13.44 0.59 7.87
CA LEU A 65 -13.19 1.77 8.69
C LEU A 65 -11.93 2.46 8.19
N TRP A 66 -12.09 3.63 7.57
CA TRP A 66 -10.98 4.40 7.02
C TRP A 66 -10.52 5.47 8.02
N LYS A 67 -9.29 5.35 8.53
CA LYS A 67 -8.71 6.36 9.43
C LYS A 67 -7.19 6.31 9.35
N GLY A 68 -6.57 7.47 9.19
CA GLY A 68 -5.12 7.67 9.32
C GLY A 68 -4.84 9.08 9.82
N PRO A 69 -3.57 9.49 9.89
CA PRO A 69 -3.21 10.85 10.26
C PRO A 69 -3.64 11.85 9.17
N LEU A 70 -3.64 13.14 9.51
CA LEU A 70 -3.95 14.22 8.57
C LEU A 70 -2.83 14.44 7.57
N LYS A 71 -1.58 14.34 8.04
CA LYS A 71 -0.35 14.54 7.28
C LYS A 71 0.49 13.28 7.29
N GLU A 72 1.34 13.12 6.27
CA GLU A 72 2.18 11.94 6.10
C GLU A 72 3.53 12.03 6.84
N ASP A 73 3.64 12.88 7.86
CA ASP A 73 4.82 13.06 8.71
C ASP A 73 4.55 12.70 10.19
N ASP A 74 3.30 12.38 10.54
CA ASP A 74 2.85 12.15 11.91
C ASP A 74 2.80 10.66 12.28
N ARG A 75 3.98 10.09 12.53
CA ARG A 75 4.17 8.67 12.92
C ARG A 75 3.41 8.33 14.20
N GLU A 76 3.45 9.21 15.20
CA GLU A 76 2.78 8.99 16.49
C GLU A 76 1.26 8.94 16.34
N ALA A 77 0.67 9.82 15.53
CA ALA A 77 -0.77 9.75 15.26
C ALA A 77 -1.13 8.46 14.52
N GLN A 78 -0.30 7.96 13.61
CA GLN A 78 -0.57 6.69 12.94
C GLN A 78 -0.50 5.51 13.92
N VAL A 79 0.47 5.48 14.83
CA VAL A 79 0.56 4.48 15.92
C VAL A 79 -0.72 4.47 16.76
N LYS A 80 -1.17 5.64 17.22
CA LYS A 80 -2.42 5.76 18.01
C LYS A 80 -3.64 5.24 17.27
N VAL A 81 -3.73 5.49 15.97
CA VAL A 81 -4.83 4.96 15.14
C VAL A 81 -4.80 3.43 15.09
N VAL A 82 -3.62 2.80 14.99
CA VAL A 82 -3.49 1.35 15.06
C VAL A 82 -3.96 0.83 16.42
N GLU A 83 -3.46 1.41 17.51
CA GLU A 83 -3.82 1.04 18.90
C GLU A 83 -5.34 1.18 19.16
N ASP A 84 -5.96 2.23 18.65
CA ASP A 84 -7.41 2.44 18.72
C ASP A 84 -8.19 1.31 18.03
N PHE A 85 -7.73 0.87 16.85
CA PHE A 85 -8.40 -0.23 16.14
C PHE A 85 -8.16 -1.59 16.79
N ILE A 86 -6.99 -1.82 17.39
CA ILE A 86 -6.74 -3.01 18.23
C ILE A 86 -7.74 -3.03 19.40
N SER A 87 -7.85 -1.91 20.13
CA SER A 87 -8.74 -1.78 21.29
C SER A 87 -10.22 -1.98 20.92
N ARG A 88 -10.61 -1.63 19.70
CA ARG A 88 -11.96 -1.83 19.17
C ARG A 88 -12.24 -3.26 18.71
N GLY A 89 -11.24 -4.14 18.68
CA GLY A 89 -11.39 -5.53 18.25
C GLY A 89 -11.81 -5.66 16.79
N VAL A 90 -11.21 -4.87 15.88
CA VAL A 90 -11.47 -5.03 14.45
C VAL A 90 -11.05 -6.42 13.97
N SER A 91 -11.69 -6.93 12.93
CA SER A 91 -11.44 -8.27 12.38
C SER A 91 -10.13 -8.37 11.60
N GLY A 92 -9.56 -7.24 11.20
CA GLY A 92 -8.29 -7.17 10.46
C GLY A 92 -7.86 -5.73 10.22
N VAL A 93 -6.56 -5.55 9.99
CA VAL A 93 -5.94 -4.24 9.71
C VAL A 93 -5.26 -4.29 8.35
N VAL A 94 -5.52 -3.28 7.53
CA VAL A 94 -4.76 -2.97 6.31
C VAL A 94 -4.01 -1.66 6.59
N LEU A 95 -2.69 -1.72 6.64
CA LEU A 95 -1.85 -0.60 7.07
C LEU A 95 -0.88 -0.19 5.95
N ALA A 96 -0.81 1.11 5.66
CA ALA A 96 0.28 1.72 4.92
C ALA A 96 1.24 2.45 5.90
N PRO A 97 2.32 1.81 6.35
CA PRO A 97 3.24 2.38 7.33
C PRO A 97 3.90 3.64 6.80
N LEU A 98 3.85 4.71 7.58
CA LEU A 98 4.58 5.95 7.30
C LEU A 98 6.09 5.75 7.29
N ASP A 99 6.55 4.88 8.18
CA ASP A 99 7.94 4.65 8.48
C ASP A 99 8.22 3.14 8.52
N ASP A 100 9.38 2.75 8.02
CA ASP A 100 9.78 1.36 7.91
C ASP A 100 10.04 0.68 9.27
N THR A 101 10.08 1.42 10.37
CA THR A 101 10.38 0.92 11.71
C THR A 101 9.36 1.35 12.75
N ALA A 102 8.87 2.59 12.71
CA ALA A 102 8.08 3.16 13.81
C ALA A 102 6.80 2.39 14.15
N LEU A 103 6.19 1.72 13.18
CA LEU A 103 4.92 1.00 13.37
C LEU A 103 5.11 -0.46 13.80
N ARG A 104 6.35 -0.95 13.91
CA ARG A 104 6.66 -2.37 14.22
C ARG A 104 5.99 -2.85 15.51
N ALA A 105 6.10 -2.09 16.60
CA ALA A 105 5.51 -2.47 17.88
C ALA A 105 3.98 -2.55 17.79
N SER A 106 3.33 -1.52 17.21
CA SER A 106 1.87 -1.53 17.05
C SER A 106 1.35 -2.67 16.15
N VAL A 107 2.12 -3.05 15.12
CA VAL A 107 1.78 -4.21 14.27
C VAL A 107 1.94 -5.51 15.04
N HIS A 108 3.02 -5.65 15.81
CA HIS A 108 3.23 -6.80 16.69
C HIS A 108 2.10 -6.97 17.70
N ASP A 109 1.63 -5.88 18.31
CA ASP A 109 0.54 -5.89 19.29
C ASP A 109 -0.81 -6.29 18.66
N ALA A 110 -1.09 -5.80 17.44
CA ALA A 110 -2.27 -6.22 16.68
C ALA A 110 -2.28 -7.73 16.44
N VAL A 111 -1.15 -8.26 15.94
CA VAL A 111 -1.00 -9.68 15.63
C VAL A 111 -1.06 -10.54 16.90
N SER A 112 -0.42 -10.10 17.98
CA SER A 112 -0.48 -10.75 19.30
C SER A 112 -1.89 -10.76 19.89
N SER A 113 -2.73 -9.80 19.51
CA SER A 113 -4.16 -9.74 19.87
C SER A 113 -5.05 -10.59 18.94
N GLY A 114 -4.46 -11.35 18.01
CA GLY A 114 -5.17 -12.19 17.05
C GLY A 114 -5.75 -11.43 15.85
N ILE A 115 -5.36 -10.17 15.64
CA ILE A 115 -5.82 -9.34 14.52
C ILE A 115 -4.82 -9.46 13.36
N PRO A 116 -5.20 -10.05 12.21
CA PRO A 116 -4.31 -10.16 11.06
C PRO A 116 -4.03 -8.78 10.46
N VAL A 117 -2.76 -8.55 10.10
CA VAL A 117 -2.29 -7.29 9.49
C VAL A 117 -1.82 -7.54 8.06
N VAL A 118 -2.32 -6.76 7.11
CA VAL A 118 -1.82 -6.66 5.74
C VAL A 118 -1.12 -5.31 5.57
N ILE A 119 0.12 -5.32 5.09
CA ILE A 119 0.85 -4.10 4.75
C ILE A 119 0.58 -3.74 3.29
N ILE A 120 0.39 -2.45 3.00
CA ILE A 120 0.21 -1.93 1.64
C ILE A 120 1.12 -0.73 1.37
N ASP A 121 1.39 -0.47 0.09
CA ASP A 121 2.14 0.70 -0.45
C ASP A 121 3.62 0.78 -0.04
N SER A 122 3.91 0.75 1.26
CA SER A 122 5.22 0.98 1.85
C SER A 122 5.55 -0.13 2.83
N GLY A 123 6.77 -0.66 2.73
CA GLY A 123 7.20 -1.77 3.58
C GLY A 123 7.35 -1.39 5.06
N LEU A 124 7.34 -2.41 5.90
CA LEU A 124 7.68 -2.37 7.32
C LEU A 124 8.76 -3.43 7.58
N LYS A 125 9.79 -3.10 8.36
CA LYS A 125 10.85 -4.02 8.78
C LYS A 125 10.36 -4.96 9.89
N SER A 126 9.35 -5.75 9.59
CA SER A 126 8.80 -6.80 10.46
C SER A 126 8.34 -7.97 9.60
N ASP A 127 8.24 -9.16 10.20
CA ASP A 127 7.66 -10.36 9.57
C ASP A 127 6.29 -10.71 10.16
N ASP A 128 5.76 -9.88 11.08
CA ASP A 128 4.51 -10.17 11.82
C ASP A 128 3.24 -10.10 10.94
N PHE A 129 3.30 -9.45 9.77
CA PHE A 129 2.16 -9.28 8.88
C PHE A 129 1.96 -10.49 7.94
N ILE A 130 0.70 -10.71 7.51
CA ILE A 130 0.35 -11.89 6.70
C ILE A 130 0.51 -11.69 5.19
N SER A 131 0.60 -10.45 4.74
CA SER A 131 0.78 -10.12 3.32
C SER A 131 1.31 -8.70 3.14
N PHE A 132 2.04 -8.47 2.05
CA PHE A 132 2.48 -7.15 1.60
C PHE A 132 2.04 -6.91 0.16
N VAL A 133 1.29 -5.82 -0.09
CA VAL A 133 0.78 -5.45 -1.42
C VAL A 133 1.29 -4.07 -1.79
N ALA A 134 2.25 -4.01 -2.71
CA ALA A 134 2.85 -2.75 -3.13
C ALA A 134 3.28 -2.76 -4.59
N THR A 135 3.52 -1.56 -5.11
CA THR A 135 4.30 -1.35 -6.31
C THR A 135 5.73 -1.86 -6.10
N ASP A 136 6.34 -2.44 -7.14
CA ASP A 136 7.79 -2.66 -7.17
C ASP A 136 8.50 -1.30 -7.29
N ASN A 137 8.77 -0.71 -6.13
CA ASN A 137 9.27 0.64 -5.98
C ASN A 137 10.68 0.79 -6.54
N TYR A 138 11.57 -0.17 -6.26
CA TYR A 138 12.91 -0.20 -6.83
C TYR A 138 12.87 -0.20 -8.36
N LYS A 139 12.07 -1.10 -8.96
CA LYS A 139 11.91 -1.15 -10.41
C LYS A 139 11.31 0.15 -10.96
N GLY A 140 10.33 0.73 -10.28
CA GLY A 140 9.75 2.03 -10.65
C GLY A 140 10.81 3.13 -10.70
N GLY A 141 11.64 3.22 -9.65
CA GLY A 141 12.79 4.11 -9.60
C GLY A 141 13.79 3.89 -10.73
N ARG A 142 14.14 2.62 -10.98
CA ARG A 142 15.04 2.23 -12.06
C ARG A 142 14.53 2.64 -13.44
N ILE A 143 13.23 2.46 -13.70
CA ILE A 143 12.59 2.89 -14.95
C ILE A 143 12.69 4.41 -15.10
N ALA A 144 12.43 5.17 -14.05
CA ALA A 144 12.54 6.63 -14.06
C ALA A 144 13.98 7.10 -14.32
N GLY A 145 14.97 6.51 -13.63
CA GLY A 145 16.38 6.85 -13.82
C GLY A 145 16.89 6.49 -15.23
N GLU A 146 16.50 5.32 -15.76
CA GLU A 146 16.82 4.92 -17.14
C GLU A 146 16.20 5.88 -18.16
N LYS A 147 14.96 6.32 -17.91
CA LYS A 147 14.30 7.30 -18.76
C LYS A 147 15.02 8.65 -18.72
N LEU A 148 15.41 9.14 -17.54
CA LEU A 148 16.15 10.40 -17.42
C LEU A 148 17.52 10.31 -18.11
N ALA A 149 18.28 9.25 -17.85
CA ALA A 149 19.56 9.01 -18.51
C ALA A 149 19.44 9.05 -20.03
N HIS A 150 18.38 8.46 -20.60
CA HIS A 150 18.11 8.52 -22.02
C HIS A 150 17.81 9.96 -22.50
N LEU A 151 16.99 10.71 -21.77
CA LEU A 151 16.62 12.10 -22.14
C LEU A 151 17.84 13.04 -22.14
N ILE A 152 18.81 12.82 -21.27
CA ILE A 152 20.06 13.60 -21.21
C ILE A 152 21.19 13.01 -22.06
N ASN A 153 20.87 12.05 -22.94
CA ASN A 153 21.84 11.35 -23.80
C ASN A 153 23.01 10.73 -23.02
N GLY A 154 22.72 10.22 -21.82
CA GLY A 154 23.66 9.49 -20.97
C GLY A 154 24.72 10.37 -20.30
N LYS A 155 24.59 11.70 -20.30
CA LYS A 155 25.60 12.60 -19.74
C LYS A 155 24.99 13.82 -19.05
N GLY A 156 25.68 14.36 -18.06
CA GLY A 156 25.32 15.62 -17.40
C GLY A 156 25.18 15.51 -15.88
N LYS A 157 24.87 16.64 -15.27
CA LYS A 157 24.64 16.77 -13.83
C LYS A 157 23.17 16.55 -13.50
N VAL A 158 22.89 15.71 -12.52
CA VAL A 158 21.55 15.37 -12.06
C VAL A 158 21.43 15.64 -10.58
N VAL A 159 20.26 16.08 -10.15
CA VAL A 159 19.88 16.18 -8.73
C VAL A 159 18.71 15.24 -8.46
N MET A 160 18.51 14.89 -7.19
CA MET A 160 17.34 14.16 -6.72
C MET A 160 16.75 14.91 -5.52
N LEU A 161 15.47 15.25 -5.63
CA LEU A 161 14.67 15.70 -4.50
C LEU A 161 13.87 14.50 -3.95
N ARG A 162 14.21 14.08 -2.73
CA ARG A 162 13.63 12.92 -2.05
C ARG A 162 12.31 13.28 -1.42
N TYR A 163 11.51 12.29 -1.04
CA TYR A 163 10.21 12.54 -0.40
C TYR A 163 10.37 12.90 1.08
N GLU A 164 10.48 11.88 1.93
CA GLU A 164 10.53 11.96 3.38
C GLU A 164 11.39 10.79 3.86
N GLU A 165 12.22 11.03 4.87
CA GLU A 165 13.08 9.99 5.43
C GLU A 165 12.25 8.91 6.14
N GLY A 166 12.72 7.66 6.11
CA GLY A 166 12.06 6.52 6.76
C GLY A 166 10.93 5.87 5.97
N SER A 167 10.41 6.53 4.93
CA SER A 167 9.41 5.94 4.03
C SER A 167 10.07 4.89 3.12
N ALA A 168 9.77 3.61 3.36
CA ALA A 168 10.34 2.48 2.61
C ALA A 168 10.08 2.58 1.10
N SER A 169 8.84 2.89 0.70
CA SER A 169 8.47 2.90 -0.73
C SER A 169 9.22 3.96 -1.52
N THR A 170 9.46 5.14 -0.94
CA THR A 170 10.24 6.19 -1.61
C THR A 170 11.72 5.93 -1.53
N SER A 171 12.23 5.39 -0.42
CA SER A 171 13.64 4.97 -0.29
C SER A 171 14.03 3.93 -1.34
N GLU A 172 13.16 2.95 -1.61
CA GLU A 172 13.38 1.95 -2.67
C GLU A 172 13.36 2.58 -4.08
N ARG A 173 12.42 3.49 -4.37
CA ARG A 173 12.37 4.23 -5.65
C ARG A 173 13.62 5.07 -5.85
N GLU A 174 14.04 5.80 -4.83
CA GLU A 174 15.23 6.64 -4.85
C GLU A 174 16.48 5.78 -5.13
N GLN A 175 16.62 4.65 -4.44
CA GLN A 175 17.73 3.72 -4.68
C GLN A 175 17.74 3.19 -6.12
N GLY A 176 16.58 2.77 -6.64
CA GLY A 176 16.46 2.29 -8.04
C GLY A 176 16.83 3.35 -9.07
N PHE A 177 16.42 4.60 -8.84
CA PHE A 177 16.78 5.73 -9.70
C PHE A 177 18.28 6.00 -9.67
N MET A 178 18.88 6.07 -8.48
CA MET A 178 20.32 6.29 -8.31
C MET A 178 21.16 5.19 -8.99
N ASP A 179 20.76 3.93 -8.85
CA ASP A 179 21.45 2.79 -9.45
C ASP A 179 21.34 2.80 -10.98
N ALA A 180 20.20 3.23 -11.53
CA ALA A 180 20.04 3.40 -12.97
C ALA A 180 21.00 4.47 -13.53
N LEU A 181 21.13 5.61 -12.86
CA LEU A 181 22.01 6.69 -13.31
C LEU A 181 23.50 6.30 -13.22
N LYS A 182 23.90 5.59 -12.17
CA LYS A 182 25.29 5.10 -11.98
C LYS A 182 25.80 4.17 -13.08
N LYS A 183 24.90 3.64 -13.94
CA LYS A 183 25.30 2.86 -15.12
C LYS A 183 26.07 3.68 -16.16
N SER A 184 25.93 5.01 -16.16
CA SER A 184 26.73 5.91 -16.98
C SER A 184 27.78 6.62 -16.13
N SER A 185 29.06 6.48 -16.48
CA SER A 185 30.15 7.23 -15.85
C SER A 185 30.16 8.72 -16.21
N GLN A 186 29.34 9.14 -17.18
CA GLN A 186 29.22 10.53 -17.63
C GLN A 186 28.05 11.27 -16.96
N ILE A 187 27.27 10.60 -16.11
CA ILE A 187 26.25 11.22 -15.28
C ILE A 187 26.84 11.47 -13.89
N GLU A 188 26.79 12.72 -13.45
CA GLU A 188 27.22 13.13 -12.11
C GLU A 188 25.98 13.48 -11.28
N ILE A 189 25.81 12.83 -10.12
CA ILE A 189 24.71 13.15 -9.21
C ILE A 189 25.21 14.18 -8.21
N VAL A 190 24.84 15.44 -8.40
CA VAL A 190 25.40 16.59 -7.67
C VAL A 190 24.62 16.94 -6.39
N SER A 191 23.42 16.38 -6.21
CA SER A 191 22.67 16.44 -4.95
C SER A 191 21.68 15.28 -4.86
N SER A 192 21.64 14.57 -3.73
CA SER A 192 20.72 13.46 -3.50
C SER A 192 20.32 13.31 -2.03
N ASN A 193 20.39 14.40 -1.26
CA ASN A 193 20.18 14.41 0.20
C ASN A 193 19.20 15.49 0.65
N GLN A 194 18.41 16.05 -0.28
CA GLN A 194 17.38 17.04 0.01
C GLN A 194 16.02 16.36 -0.02
N TYR A 195 15.10 16.81 0.84
CA TYR A 195 13.77 16.26 0.97
C TYR A 195 12.72 17.32 0.66
N GLY A 196 11.75 16.98 -0.17
CA GLY A 196 10.60 17.81 -0.52
C GLY A 196 9.49 17.77 0.54
N GLY A 197 9.51 16.79 1.43
CA GLY A 197 8.50 16.61 2.46
C GLY A 197 7.13 16.24 1.90
N VAL A 198 6.12 16.31 2.77
CA VAL A 198 4.83 15.65 2.57
C VAL A 198 3.72 16.56 2.01
N THR A 199 4.04 17.82 1.71
CA THR A 199 3.06 18.79 1.18
C THR A 199 3.61 19.53 -0.03
N SER A 200 2.74 19.97 -0.93
CA SER A 200 3.15 20.74 -2.11
C SER A 200 3.88 22.03 -1.77
N GLU A 201 3.51 22.69 -0.66
CA GLU A 201 4.15 23.93 -0.22
C GLU A 201 5.61 23.69 0.20
N ILE A 202 5.84 22.67 1.05
CA ILE A 202 7.19 22.32 1.48
C ILE A 202 8.01 21.83 0.29
N ALA A 203 7.41 21.05 -0.61
CA ALA A 203 8.08 20.55 -1.80
C ALA A 203 8.47 21.68 -2.75
N TYR A 204 7.61 22.69 -2.91
CA TYR A 204 7.91 23.89 -3.69
C TYR A 204 9.10 24.64 -3.09
N GLN A 205 9.06 24.95 -1.79
CA GLN A 205 10.15 25.65 -1.09
C GLN A 205 11.48 24.87 -1.15
N ALA A 206 11.44 23.56 -0.95
CA ALA A 206 12.61 22.70 -1.05
C ALA A 206 13.17 22.65 -2.48
N SER A 207 12.29 22.62 -3.49
CA SER A 207 12.68 22.67 -4.90
C SER A 207 13.36 23.99 -5.24
N GLU A 208 12.78 25.13 -4.86
CA GLU A 208 13.36 26.46 -5.06
C GLU A 208 14.75 26.56 -4.42
N ASN A 209 14.87 26.15 -3.16
CA ASN A 209 16.14 26.17 -2.42
C ASN A 209 17.19 25.23 -3.03
N LEU A 210 16.77 24.09 -3.58
CA LEU A 210 17.65 23.15 -4.27
C LEU A 210 18.14 23.74 -5.60
N LEU A 211 17.23 24.25 -6.42
CA LEU A 211 17.51 24.74 -7.77
C LEU A 211 18.28 26.06 -7.77
N ALA A 212 18.07 26.93 -6.78
CA ALA A 212 18.79 28.20 -6.64
C ALA A 212 20.32 28.03 -6.59
N ARG A 213 20.81 26.88 -6.10
CA ARG A 213 22.25 26.54 -6.04
C ARG A 213 22.87 26.23 -7.41
N PHE A 214 22.02 25.98 -8.40
CA PHE A 214 22.41 25.57 -9.75
C PHE A 214 21.99 26.60 -10.80
N ASN A 215 21.44 27.75 -10.38
CA ASN A 215 20.98 28.81 -11.26
C ASN A 215 22.14 29.68 -11.75
N GLU A 216 22.13 29.97 -13.05
CA GLU A 216 23.08 30.88 -13.69
C GLU A 216 22.51 32.29 -13.80
N SER A 217 23.39 33.26 -14.13
CA SER A 217 23.01 34.68 -14.30
C SER A 217 21.93 34.93 -15.36
N ASP A 218 21.73 34.01 -16.30
CA ASP A 218 20.71 34.07 -17.37
C ASP A 218 19.45 33.26 -17.03
N ASN A 219 19.30 32.80 -15.78
CA ASN A 219 18.26 31.90 -15.27
C ASN A 219 18.26 30.48 -15.89
N SER A 220 19.34 30.08 -16.56
CA SER A 220 19.53 28.67 -16.93
C SER A 220 20.02 27.85 -15.75
N LEU A 221 19.79 26.53 -15.80
CA LEU A 221 20.27 25.59 -14.77
C LEU A 221 21.53 24.87 -15.24
N THR A 222 22.51 24.74 -14.34
CA THR A 222 23.74 23.96 -14.57
C THR A 222 23.52 22.43 -14.56
N ILE A 223 22.32 22.00 -14.19
CA ILE A 223 21.89 20.59 -14.17
C ILE A 223 21.08 20.25 -15.43
N GLN A 224 21.12 18.98 -15.82
CA GLN A 224 20.41 18.45 -16.99
C GLN A 224 19.24 17.54 -16.59
N GLY A 225 19.10 17.22 -15.30
CA GLY A 225 18.00 16.39 -14.79
C GLY A 225 17.71 16.60 -13.31
N LEU A 226 16.45 16.37 -12.95
CA LEU A 226 15.90 16.30 -11.60
C LEU A 226 15.01 15.05 -11.51
#